data_AF-A0AAW7DGK4-F1
#
_entry.id   AF-A0AAW7DGK4-F1
#
_cell.length_a   1.000
_cell.length_b   1.000
_cell.length_c   1.000
_cell.angle_alpha   90.00
_cell.angle_beta   90.00
_cell.angle_gamma   90.00
#
_symmetry.space_group_name_H-M   'P 1'
#
loop_
_entity.id
_entity.type
_entity.pdbx_description
1 polymer ?
#
loop_
_entity_poly.entity_id
_entity_poly.type
_entity_poly.pdbx_seq_one_letter_code
_entity_poly.pdbx_strand_id
1 'polypeptide(L)'
;MDKVIYDQTEGFPLDVNILDFGQKANQITQQLGEIIAPLAIVKGCVENGNNVGDGLVYINGELLPFKGALKQNVVRIVETSESRVFENGNSKPVLVTRYATFGAGAGTTYNWSDFYRPMSIKEIQKRLMPVGCIVLDYYGRIEDIPSGYVLCNGENGTPDLSGMFIVGYDPANTDYNAIGKKGGLKEVTLTTEQMPKHKHSGSTSQAGSHSHNMFTNDGQTNAYRVPNSGSTIVPFFRDGSNANGYSLSASVNNLNATVGMTSSSGSHSHNIEIDEIGGSQAHENRPPFYVLAKIMYKG
;
A
#
# COMPACT_ATOMS: atom_id res chain seq x y z
N MET A 1 37.11 23.36 33.94
CA MET A 1 37.20 22.08 34.66
C MET A 1 37.85 22.39 35.99
N ASP A 2 37.18 22.03 37.07
CA ASP A 2 37.71 22.12 38.41
C ASP A 2 38.94 21.21 38.50
N LYS A 3 40.08 21.77 38.93
CA LYS A 3 41.35 21.03 38.99
C LYS A 3 42.14 21.43 40.21
N VAL A 4 42.78 20.45 40.83
CA VAL A 4 43.79 20.66 41.87
C VAL A 4 45.16 20.70 41.20
N ILE A 5 45.96 21.71 41.51
CA ILE A 5 47.30 21.90 40.94
C ILE A 5 48.31 21.35 41.95
N TYR A 6 48.86 20.18 41.67
CA TYR A 6 49.72 19.43 42.59
C TYR A 6 51.22 19.75 42.43
N ASP A 7 51.63 20.40 41.34
CA ASP A 7 53.01 20.60 40.91
C ASP A 7 53.67 21.89 41.45
N GLN A 8 53.31 22.29 42.67
CA GLN A 8 53.90 23.45 43.34
C GLN A 8 55.28 23.12 43.93
N THR A 9 56.30 23.93 43.63
CA THR A 9 57.69 23.73 44.07
C THR A 9 57.92 23.93 45.57
N GLU A 10 56.97 24.58 46.26
CA GLU A 10 57.07 24.98 47.67
C GLU A 10 56.44 23.95 48.63
N GLY A 11 55.94 22.83 48.09
CA GLY A 11 55.16 21.84 48.82
C GLY A 11 53.65 22.04 48.64
N PHE A 12 52.89 20.95 48.79
CA PHE A 12 51.43 20.96 48.59
C PHE A 12 50.71 20.98 49.95
N PRO A 13 49.91 22.01 50.26
CA PRO A 13 49.13 22.04 51.48
C PRO A 13 47.96 21.06 51.38
N LEU A 14 48.12 19.85 51.93
CA LEU A 14 47.09 18.81 51.89
C LEU A 14 46.13 18.99 53.09
N ASP A 15 44.95 19.55 52.82
CA ASP A 15 43.88 19.74 53.80
C ASP A 15 42.55 19.15 53.28
N VAL A 16 41.62 18.85 54.18
CA VAL A 16 40.35 18.16 53.93
C VAL A 16 39.50 18.92 52.91
N ASN A 17 39.50 20.25 52.95
CA ASN A 17 38.78 21.09 51.99
C ASN A 17 39.27 20.92 50.54
N ILE A 18 40.59 20.76 50.32
CA ILE A 18 41.19 20.56 49.00
C ILE A 18 40.92 19.15 48.48
N LEU A 19 40.91 18.16 49.37
CA LEU A 19 40.53 16.79 49.03
C LEU A 19 39.03 16.66 48.73
N ASP A 20 38.17 17.36 49.48
CA ASP A 20 36.73 17.45 49.22
C ASP A 20 36.44 18.10 47.86
N PHE A 21 37.18 19.16 47.51
CA PHE A 21 37.12 19.74 46.17
C PHE A 21 37.49 18.72 45.08
N GLY A 22 38.56 17.95 45.28
CA GLY A 22 38.96 16.87 44.37
C GLY A 22 37.92 15.75 44.26
N GLN A 23 37.26 15.38 45.36
CA GLN A 23 36.18 14.38 45.35
C GLN A 23 34.95 14.87 44.59
N LYS A 24 34.52 16.12 44.81
CA LYS A 24 33.39 16.73 44.09
C LYS A 24 33.65 16.86 42.59
N ALA A 25 34.88 17.21 42.19
CA ALA A 25 35.27 17.24 40.78
C ALA A 25 35.11 15.86 40.11
N ASN A 26 35.38 14.76 40.84
CA ASN A 26 35.17 13.39 40.35
C ASN A 26 33.70 12.93 40.37
N GLN A 27 32.79 13.60 41.10
CA GLN A 27 31.36 13.28 41.06
C GLN A 27 30.70 13.77 39.76
N ILE A 28 31.17 14.89 39.20
CA ILE A 28 30.66 15.42 37.92
C ILE A 28 30.88 14.43 36.77
N THR A 29 32.01 13.71 36.75
CA THR A 29 32.28 12.73 35.69
C THR A 29 31.37 11.51 35.76
N GLN A 30 30.80 11.20 36.93
CA GLN A 30 29.80 10.12 37.07
C GLN A 30 28.45 10.49 36.44
N GLN A 31 28.12 11.78 36.36
CA GLN A 31 26.89 12.26 35.70
C GLN A 31 26.90 11.96 34.20
N LEU A 32 28.06 11.77 33.57
CA LEU A 32 28.14 11.32 32.18
C LEU A 32 27.56 9.91 31.98
N GLY A 33 27.48 9.10 33.04
CA GLY A 33 26.82 7.81 33.02
C GLY A 33 25.32 7.89 32.75
N GLU A 34 24.66 9.01 33.07
CA GLU A 34 23.23 9.22 32.81
C GLU A 34 22.90 9.14 31.31
N ILE A 35 23.84 9.51 30.44
CA ILE A 35 23.69 9.41 28.97
C ILE A 35 23.46 7.95 28.55
N ILE A 36 24.04 7.01 29.29
CA ILE A 36 24.06 5.59 28.96
C ILE A 36 22.80 4.88 29.47
N ALA A 37 21.94 5.57 30.22
CA ALA A 37 20.79 5.06 30.97
C ALA A 37 21.16 4.01 32.06
N PRO A 38 20.30 3.79 33.08
CA PRO A 38 20.66 3.00 34.26
C PRO A 38 20.82 1.50 33.94
N LEU A 39 21.61 0.80 34.75
CA LEU A 39 21.96 -0.62 34.61
C LEU A 39 22.73 -0.93 33.33
N ALA A 40 23.71 -0.08 33.00
CA ALA A 40 24.53 -0.28 31.81
C ALA A 40 25.89 -0.92 32.13
N ILE A 41 26.34 -1.83 31.26
CA ILE A 41 27.72 -2.32 31.26
C ILE A 41 28.56 -1.37 30.39
N VAL A 42 29.30 -0.48 31.04
CA VAL A 42 30.11 0.56 30.36
C VAL A 42 31.37 -0.04 29.73
N LYS A 43 32.01 -0.99 30.41
CA LYS A 43 33.23 -1.66 29.92
C LYS A 43 33.40 -3.04 30.55
N GLY A 44 34.07 -3.97 29.86
CA GLY A 44 34.43 -5.27 30.43
C GLY A 44 33.20 -6.14 30.67
N CYS A 45 33.17 -6.86 31.79
CA CYS A 45 32.14 -7.84 32.14
C CYS A 45 31.91 -8.89 31.03
N VAL A 46 33.00 -9.33 30.39
CA VAL A 46 32.95 -10.28 29.28
C VAL A 46 32.68 -11.67 29.85
N GLU A 47 31.67 -12.35 29.31
CA GLU A 47 31.33 -13.73 29.71
C GLU A 47 32.29 -14.71 29.03
N ASN A 48 32.91 -15.59 29.81
CA ASN A 48 33.77 -16.67 29.36
C ASN A 48 33.33 -17.97 30.04
N GLY A 49 32.43 -18.71 29.37
CA GLY A 49 31.75 -19.87 29.95
C GLY A 49 30.88 -19.46 31.13
N ASN A 50 31.14 -20.04 32.31
CA ASN A 50 30.40 -19.73 33.54
C ASN A 50 30.97 -18.55 34.33
N ASN A 51 32.02 -17.89 33.84
CA ASN A 51 32.62 -16.75 34.51
C ASN A 51 32.31 -15.46 33.76
N VAL A 52 32.17 -14.37 34.49
CA VAL A 52 32.16 -13.02 33.93
C VAL A 52 33.40 -12.31 34.46
N GLY A 53 34.18 -11.71 33.56
CA GLY A 53 35.38 -10.96 33.94
C GLY A 53 35.07 -9.63 34.62
N ASP A 54 36.11 -8.96 35.11
CA ASP A 54 36.01 -7.62 35.67
C ASP A 54 35.52 -6.60 34.63
N GLY A 55 34.94 -5.50 35.11
CA GLY A 55 34.48 -4.43 34.25
C GLY A 55 34.03 -3.19 35.01
N LEU A 56 33.15 -2.43 34.38
CA LEU A 56 32.61 -1.18 34.87
C LEU A 56 31.12 -1.16 34.55
N VAL A 57 30.29 -0.95 35.57
CA VAL A 57 28.85 -0.90 35.45
C VAL A 57 28.32 0.42 35.98
N TYR A 58 27.21 0.88 35.44
CA TYR A 58 26.51 2.07 35.88
C TYR A 58 25.17 1.68 36.49
N ILE A 59 24.98 1.98 37.77
CA ILE A 59 23.80 1.57 38.54
C ILE A 59 23.23 2.83 39.21
N ASN A 60 22.03 3.24 38.80
CA ASN A 60 21.23 4.29 39.44
C ASN A 60 22.02 5.55 39.84
N GLY A 61 22.74 6.17 38.90
CA GLY A 61 23.49 7.40 39.16
C GLY A 61 24.99 7.19 39.48
N GLU A 62 25.41 5.97 39.78
CA GLU A 62 26.77 5.67 40.26
C GLU A 62 27.55 4.76 39.30
N LEU A 63 28.79 5.13 39.02
CA LEU A 63 29.70 4.33 38.20
C LEU A 63 30.57 3.44 39.10
N LEU A 64 30.37 2.13 39.02
CA LEU A 64 30.97 1.16 39.94
C LEU A 64 31.86 0.16 39.21
N PRO A 65 33.09 -0.10 39.72
CA PRO A 65 33.88 -1.25 39.28
C PRO A 65 33.07 -2.53 39.47
N PHE A 66 33.01 -3.37 38.45
CA PHE A 66 32.43 -4.69 38.55
C PHE A 66 33.56 -5.70 38.79
N LYS A 67 33.47 -6.42 39.91
CA LYS A 67 34.36 -7.54 40.23
C LYS A 67 33.75 -8.82 39.72
N GLY A 68 34.40 -9.40 38.73
CA GLY A 68 34.01 -10.63 38.06
C GLY A 68 33.96 -11.81 39.02
N ALA A 69 33.06 -12.74 38.73
CA ALA A 69 32.89 -13.97 39.48
C ALA A 69 32.18 -15.01 38.60
N LEU A 70 31.85 -16.16 39.19
CA LEU A 70 30.90 -17.09 38.59
C LEU A 70 29.58 -16.37 38.31
N LYS A 71 29.05 -16.54 37.11
CA LYS A 71 27.81 -15.91 36.65
C LYS A 71 26.66 -16.31 37.57
N GLN A 72 25.94 -15.32 38.07
CA GLN A 72 24.72 -15.50 38.84
C GLN A 72 23.61 -14.62 38.27
N ASN A 73 22.39 -14.81 38.76
CA ASN A 73 21.24 -14.04 38.28
C ASN A 73 21.17 -12.63 38.88
N VAL A 74 21.86 -12.38 39.99
CA VAL A 74 21.75 -11.12 40.75
C VAL A 74 23.11 -10.50 41.01
N VAL A 75 23.16 -9.18 40.85
CA VAL A 75 24.28 -8.32 41.18
C VAL A 75 23.92 -7.49 42.40
N ARG A 76 24.89 -7.28 43.29
CA ARG A 76 24.77 -6.40 44.45
C ARG A 76 25.94 -5.42 44.49
N ILE A 77 25.73 -4.32 45.20
CA ILE A 77 26.78 -3.36 45.52
C ILE A 77 27.37 -3.75 46.88
N VAL A 78 28.70 -3.83 46.94
CA VAL A 78 29.48 -4.11 48.15
C VAL A 78 30.22 -2.86 48.55
N GLU A 79 30.04 -2.44 49.78
CA GLU A 79 30.78 -1.34 50.39
C GLU A 79 31.70 -1.89 51.48
N THR A 80 32.97 -1.55 51.42
CA THR A 80 33.96 -1.91 52.45
C THR A 80 34.65 -0.63 52.94
N SER A 81 34.68 -0.43 54.25
CA SER A 81 35.33 0.72 54.89
C SER A 81 36.60 0.30 55.64
N GLU A 82 37.69 1.03 55.46
CA GLU A 82 38.92 0.90 56.23
C GLU A 82 39.02 2.05 57.24
N SER A 83 39.14 1.72 58.53
CA SER A 83 39.30 2.72 59.59
C SER A 83 40.76 3.01 59.87
N ARG A 84 41.09 4.28 60.10
CA ARG A 84 42.41 4.73 60.52
C ARG A 84 42.33 5.41 61.88
N VAL A 85 43.41 5.28 62.64
CA VAL A 85 43.57 5.98 63.91
C VAL A 85 44.07 7.39 63.64
N PHE A 86 43.41 8.37 64.23
CA PHE A 86 43.74 9.79 64.12
C PHE A 86 44.70 10.18 65.25
N GLU A 87 45.39 11.32 65.12
CA GLU A 87 46.34 11.86 66.10
C GLU A 87 45.75 12.02 67.52
N ASN A 88 44.41 12.09 67.65
CA ASN A 88 43.70 12.14 68.93
C ASN A 88 43.37 10.76 69.52
N GLY A 89 43.89 9.67 68.94
CA GLY A 89 43.66 8.28 69.38
C GLY A 89 42.33 7.67 68.94
N ASN A 90 41.42 8.43 68.32
CA ASN A 90 40.14 7.90 67.84
C ASN A 90 40.29 7.20 66.48
N SER A 91 39.60 6.07 66.31
CA SER A 91 39.51 5.37 65.01
C SER A 91 38.23 5.78 64.27
N LYS A 92 38.35 6.17 63.00
CA LYS A 92 37.20 6.49 62.13
C LYS A 92 37.40 5.87 60.74
N PRO A 93 36.32 5.53 60.01
CA PRO A 93 36.41 5.11 58.62
C PRO A 93 36.98 6.24 57.76
N VAL A 94 38.02 5.95 56.99
CA VAL A 94 38.71 6.93 56.12
C VAL A 94 38.66 6.56 54.65
N LEU A 95 38.76 5.26 54.33
CA LEU A 95 38.69 4.79 52.94
C LEU A 95 37.44 3.94 52.76
N VAL A 96 36.55 4.36 51.86
CA VAL A 96 35.35 3.61 51.49
C VAL A 96 35.52 3.15 50.05
N THR A 97 35.46 1.85 49.82
CA THR A 97 35.50 1.25 48.49
C THR A 97 34.15 0.63 48.19
N ARG A 98 33.55 1.02 47.07
CA ARG A 98 32.30 0.46 46.55
C ARG A 98 32.55 -0.23 45.22
N TYR A 99 32.00 -1.42 45.06
CA TYR A 99 32.06 -2.17 43.80
C TYR A 99 30.84 -3.07 43.64
N ALA A 100 30.49 -3.40 42.40
CA ALA A 100 29.43 -4.35 42.09
C ALA A 100 30.03 -5.75 41.90
N THR A 101 29.33 -6.80 42.33
CA THR A 101 29.70 -8.19 42.06
C THR A 101 28.47 -9.10 42.12
N PHE A 102 28.60 -10.34 41.66
CA PHE A 102 27.54 -11.33 41.78
C PHE A 102 27.33 -11.75 43.23
N GLY A 103 26.07 -11.93 43.61
CA GLY A 103 25.71 -12.46 44.92
C GLY A 103 24.38 -11.91 45.43
N ALA A 104 23.63 -12.76 46.11
CA ALA A 104 22.56 -12.32 46.98
C ALA A 104 23.17 -11.78 48.29
N GLY A 105 22.63 -10.68 48.82
CA GLY A 105 23.13 -10.08 50.06
C GLY A 105 22.11 -9.18 50.73
N ALA A 106 22.42 -8.71 51.95
CA ALA A 106 21.60 -7.73 52.67
C ALA A 106 21.75 -6.35 52.01
N GLY A 107 20.89 -6.05 51.04
CA GLY A 107 20.87 -4.79 50.30
C GLY A 107 20.05 -4.90 49.02
N THR A 108 19.90 -3.79 48.29
CA THR A 108 19.25 -3.79 46.97
C THR A 108 20.08 -4.64 46.00
N THR A 109 19.41 -5.62 45.40
CA THR A 109 19.97 -6.45 44.33
C THR A 109 19.36 -6.05 42.99
N TYR A 110 20.09 -6.30 41.92
CA TYR A 110 19.71 -6.00 40.54
C TYR A 110 19.82 -7.27 39.71
N ASN A 111 18.86 -7.56 38.84
CA ASN A 111 18.97 -8.75 38.01
C ASN A 111 20.04 -8.52 36.95
N TRP A 112 20.90 -9.52 36.73
CA TRP A 112 21.92 -9.47 35.68
C TRP A 112 21.31 -9.32 34.29
N SER A 113 20.11 -9.88 34.07
CA SER A 113 19.36 -9.76 32.82
C SER A 113 18.94 -8.33 32.48
N ASP A 114 18.83 -7.47 33.48
CA ASP A 114 18.42 -6.07 33.29
C ASP A 114 19.61 -5.22 32.85
N PHE A 115 20.84 -5.74 33.00
CA PHE A 115 22.02 -5.06 32.50
C PHE A 115 22.15 -5.21 31.00
N TYR A 116 22.35 -4.09 30.31
CA TYR A 116 22.58 -4.10 28.86
C TYR A 116 23.90 -3.43 28.51
N ARG A 117 24.37 -3.73 27.29
CA ARG A 117 25.52 -3.07 26.69
C ARG A 117 25.01 -1.94 25.80
N PRO A 118 25.27 -0.67 26.15
CA PRO A 118 24.88 0.44 25.30
C PRO A 118 25.60 0.34 23.96
N MET A 119 24.90 0.70 22.89
CA MET A 119 25.52 0.86 21.60
C MET A 119 26.39 2.12 21.60
N SER A 120 27.58 2.05 21.00
CA SER A 120 28.42 3.25 20.86
C SER A 120 27.73 4.29 19.97
N ILE A 121 27.94 5.57 20.24
CA ILE A 121 27.42 6.68 19.40
C ILE A 121 27.81 6.48 17.92
N LYS A 122 29.04 6.01 17.67
CA LYS A 122 29.54 5.71 16.31
C LYS A 122 28.73 4.61 15.63
N GLU A 123 28.27 3.61 16.37
CA GLU A 123 27.47 2.51 15.83
C GLU A 123 26.01 2.94 15.63
N ILE A 124 25.47 3.78 16.53
CA ILE A 124 24.15 4.42 16.32
C ILE A 124 24.17 5.26 15.04
N GLN A 125 25.21 6.06 14.83
CA GLN A 125 25.37 6.89 13.62
C GLN A 125 25.40 6.06 12.33
N LYS A 126 25.98 4.86 12.34
CA LYS A 126 25.96 3.97 11.16
C LYS A 126 24.57 3.39 10.87
N ARG A 127 23.74 3.21 11.89
CA ARG A 127 22.38 2.67 11.76
C ARG A 127 21.37 3.75 11.42
N LEU A 128 21.66 5.01 11.76
CA LEU A 128 20.85 6.14 11.37
C LEU A 128 20.98 6.37 9.86
N MET A 129 19.86 6.41 9.15
CA MET A 129 19.88 6.69 7.72
C MET A 129 20.20 8.17 7.47
N PRO A 130 20.93 8.51 6.39
CA PRO A 130 21.24 9.89 6.09
C PRO A 130 19.98 10.73 5.86
N VAL A 131 20.13 12.05 6.05
CA VAL A 131 19.09 13.04 5.78
C VAL A 131 18.62 12.91 4.33
N GLY A 132 17.31 12.89 4.12
CA GLY A 132 16.71 12.78 2.81
C GLY A 132 16.63 11.37 2.21
N CYS A 133 17.08 10.32 2.90
CA CYS A 133 17.05 8.95 2.37
C CYS A 133 15.74 8.19 2.63
N ILE A 134 15.01 8.51 3.71
CA ILE A 134 13.78 7.80 4.07
C ILE A 134 12.55 8.65 3.76
N VAL A 135 11.61 8.07 3.03
CA VAL A 135 10.23 8.53 2.96
C VAL A 135 9.38 7.67 3.89
N LEU A 136 8.65 8.31 4.80
CA LEU A 136 7.75 7.66 5.75
C LEU A 136 6.30 7.93 5.38
N ASP A 137 5.45 6.96 5.69
CA ASP A 137 3.99 7.12 5.71
C ASP A 137 3.54 7.75 7.02
N TYR A 138 2.85 8.89 6.91
CA TYR A 138 2.40 9.69 8.04
C TYR A 138 0.87 9.77 8.05
N TYR A 139 0.29 9.37 9.19
CA TYR A 139 -1.17 9.30 9.40
C TYR A 139 -1.76 10.58 10.02
N GLY A 140 -0.91 11.43 10.62
CA GLY A 140 -1.35 12.60 11.36
C GLY A 140 -1.77 13.76 10.45
N ARG A 141 -2.08 14.90 11.07
CA ARG A 141 -2.50 16.11 10.38
C ARG A 141 -1.31 16.79 9.73
N ILE A 142 -1.49 17.39 8.54
CA ILE A 142 -0.39 17.98 7.76
C ILE A 142 0.27 19.15 8.52
N GLU A 143 -0.52 19.88 9.29
CA GLU A 143 -0.06 20.97 10.16
C GLU A 143 0.75 20.49 11.38
N ASP A 144 0.65 19.21 11.77
CA ASP A 144 1.31 18.62 12.94
C ASP A 144 2.51 17.73 12.53
N ILE A 145 3.04 17.93 11.32
CA ILE A 145 4.24 17.21 10.89
C ILE A 145 5.39 17.54 11.86
N PRO A 146 6.04 16.52 12.45
CA PRO A 146 7.10 16.73 13.43
C PRO A 146 8.25 17.59 12.88
N SER A 147 8.85 18.40 13.75
CA SER A 147 10.00 19.24 13.40
C SER A 147 11.12 18.43 12.73
N GLY A 148 11.71 19.01 11.69
CA GLY A 148 12.75 18.37 10.87
C GLY A 148 12.20 17.46 9.77
N TYR A 149 10.89 17.14 9.75
CA TYR A 149 10.23 16.47 8.64
C TYR A 149 9.49 17.46 7.74
N VAL A 150 9.45 17.17 6.45
CA VAL A 150 8.70 17.95 5.45
C VAL A 150 7.91 17.01 4.53
N LEU A 151 6.90 17.53 3.86
CA LEU A 151 6.11 16.79 2.88
C LEU A 151 6.96 16.46 1.64
N CYS A 152 6.77 15.27 1.07
CA CYS A 152 7.36 14.89 -0.22
C CYS A 152 6.51 15.44 -1.38
N ASN A 153 6.56 16.77 -1.58
CA ASN A 153 5.77 17.51 -2.56
C ASN A 153 6.62 18.16 -3.67
N GLY A 154 7.92 17.84 -3.74
CA GLY A 154 8.85 18.46 -4.70
C GLY A 154 9.59 19.68 -4.17
N GLU A 155 9.16 20.24 -3.03
CA GLU A 155 9.84 21.36 -2.39
C GLU A 155 10.98 20.86 -1.48
N ASN A 156 11.87 21.76 -1.05
CA ASN A 156 12.97 21.45 -0.12
C ASN A 156 13.91 20.32 -0.60
N GLY A 157 13.96 20.10 -1.92
CA GLY A 157 14.72 19.02 -2.56
C GLY A 157 14.15 17.62 -2.27
N THR A 158 12.86 17.52 -1.92
CA THR A 158 12.15 16.24 -1.83
C THR A 158 11.64 15.81 -3.21
N PRO A 159 11.40 14.50 -3.44
CA PRO A 159 10.59 14.07 -4.56
C PRO A 159 9.13 14.49 -4.37
N ASP A 160 8.42 14.78 -5.47
CA ASP A 160 6.97 14.94 -5.43
C ASP A 160 6.27 13.58 -5.57
N LEU A 161 5.72 13.10 -4.46
CA LEU A 161 5.03 11.82 -4.33
C LEU A 161 3.52 11.99 -4.12
N SER A 162 3.00 13.20 -4.33
CA SER A 162 1.59 13.52 -4.13
C SER A 162 0.70 12.67 -5.06
N GLY A 163 -0.17 11.84 -4.48
CA GLY A 163 -1.07 10.96 -5.24
C GLY A 163 -0.37 9.79 -5.97
N MET A 164 0.90 9.51 -5.67
CA MET A 164 1.67 8.45 -6.32
C MET A 164 1.57 7.13 -5.55
N PHE A 165 1.47 6.02 -6.28
CA PHE A 165 1.77 4.69 -5.75
C PHE A 165 3.26 4.40 -5.95
N ILE A 166 3.95 3.96 -4.89
CA ILE A 166 5.39 3.73 -4.91
C ILE A 166 5.68 2.31 -5.42
N VAL A 167 6.53 2.22 -6.44
CA VAL A 167 7.07 0.96 -6.97
C VAL A 167 8.55 0.85 -6.63
N GLY A 168 9.01 -0.37 -6.34
CA GLY A 168 10.42 -0.64 -6.06
C GLY A 168 11.29 -0.46 -7.31
N TYR A 169 12.48 0.08 -7.13
CA TYR A 169 13.49 0.14 -8.18
C TYR A 169 13.87 -1.29 -8.64
N ASP A 170 13.89 -1.50 -9.95
CA ASP A 170 14.32 -2.76 -10.57
C ASP A 170 15.24 -2.45 -11.75
N PRO A 171 16.56 -2.75 -11.66
CA PRO A 171 17.51 -2.45 -12.73
C PRO A 171 17.24 -3.23 -14.01
N ALA A 172 16.56 -4.37 -13.95
CA ALA A 172 16.25 -5.20 -15.10
C ALA A 172 14.98 -4.76 -15.84
N ASN A 173 14.14 -3.93 -15.21
CA ASN A 173 12.88 -3.47 -15.78
C ASN A 173 13.00 -2.04 -16.31
N THR A 174 12.77 -1.84 -17.61
CA THR A 174 12.88 -0.52 -18.25
C THR A 174 11.94 0.54 -17.67
N ASP A 175 10.84 0.14 -17.05
CA ASP A 175 9.89 1.07 -16.43
C ASP A 175 10.37 1.52 -15.04
N TYR A 176 11.19 0.70 -14.36
CA TYR A 176 11.57 0.88 -12.95
C TYR A 176 13.09 0.98 -12.72
N ASN A 177 13.91 0.99 -13.77
CA ASN A 177 15.38 1.01 -13.70
C ASN A 177 16.00 2.40 -13.47
N ALA A 178 15.22 3.41 -13.10
CA ALA A 178 15.74 4.72 -12.72
C ALA A 178 14.85 5.36 -11.65
N ILE A 179 15.49 5.96 -10.64
CA ILE A 179 14.78 6.68 -9.56
C ILE A 179 14.07 7.90 -10.14
N GLY A 180 12.80 8.08 -9.75
CA GLY A 180 11.98 9.21 -10.18
C GLY A 180 11.19 8.99 -11.47
N LYS A 181 11.30 7.84 -12.12
CA LYS A 181 10.36 7.46 -13.20
C LYS A 181 8.93 7.43 -12.66
N LYS A 182 8.00 7.95 -13.47
CA LYS A 182 6.58 8.04 -13.17
C LYS A 182 5.80 7.34 -14.28
N GLY A 183 4.64 6.78 -13.93
CA GLY A 183 3.78 6.08 -14.88
C GLY A 183 2.44 5.72 -14.25
N GLY A 184 1.65 4.95 -14.99
CA GLY A 184 0.30 4.54 -14.58
C GLY A 184 -0.77 5.59 -14.91
N LEU A 185 -2.01 5.15 -14.87
CA LEU A 185 -3.20 5.96 -15.13
C LEU A 185 -4.24 5.66 -14.05
N LYS A 186 -4.88 6.73 -13.54
CA LYS A 186 -5.98 6.63 -12.57
C LYS A 186 -7.21 5.97 -13.20
N GLU A 187 -7.55 6.39 -14.41
CA GLU A 187 -8.68 5.90 -15.17
C GLU A 187 -8.22 5.49 -16.57
N VAL A 188 -8.82 4.44 -17.12
CA VAL A 188 -8.47 3.89 -18.43
C VAL A 188 -9.72 3.79 -19.29
N THR A 189 -9.68 4.37 -20.48
CA THR A 189 -10.67 4.15 -21.53
C THR A 189 -10.17 3.03 -22.44
N LEU A 190 -10.99 2.00 -22.63
CA LEU A 190 -10.63 0.89 -23.50
C LEU A 190 -10.55 1.33 -24.96
N THR A 191 -9.49 0.94 -25.64
CA THR A 191 -9.38 1.09 -27.10
C THR A 191 -10.03 -0.08 -27.82
N THR A 192 -10.33 0.07 -29.11
CA THR A 192 -10.85 -1.03 -29.95
C THR A 192 -9.95 -2.26 -29.93
N GLU A 193 -8.63 -2.08 -29.82
CA GLU A 193 -7.66 -3.18 -29.75
C GLU A 193 -7.72 -3.95 -28.43
N GLN A 194 -8.20 -3.31 -27.35
CA GLN A 194 -8.37 -3.91 -26.04
C GLN A 194 -9.73 -4.60 -25.87
N MET A 195 -10.65 -4.44 -26.83
CA MET A 195 -11.96 -5.07 -26.81
C MET A 195 -11.89 -6.53 -27.29
N PRO A 196 -12.51 -7.48 -26.58
CA PRO A 196 -12.65 -8.85 -27.07
C PRO A 196 -13.35 -8.89 -28.43
N LYS A 197 -12.91 -9.79 -29.31
CA LYS A 197 -13.56 -10.04 -30.60
C LYS A 197 -15.01 -10.48 -30.36
N HIS A 198 -15.95 -9.78 -31.00
CA HIS A 198 -17.37 -10.09 -30.95
C HIS A 198 -18.01 -9.83 -32.32
N LYS A 199 -19.20 -10.38 -32.54
CA LYS A 199 -19.96 -10.21 -33.80
C LYS A 199 -21.44 -10.05 -33.46
N HIS A 200 -22.10 -9.12 -34.14
CA HIS A 200 -23.55 -9.01 -34.14
C HIS A 200 -24.12 -9.62 -35.42
N SER A 201 -25.31 -10.21 -35.33
CA SER A 201 -26.04 -10.71 -36.49
C SER A 201 -27.53 -10.46 -36.30
N GLY A 202 -28.20 -10.01 -37.35
CA GLY A 202 -29.65 -9.99 -37.46
C GLY A 202 -30.06 -10.53 -38.83
N SER A 203 -31.28 -11.05 -38.93
CA SER A 203 -31.87 -11.48 -40.19
C SER A 203 -33.32 -11.03 -40.28
N THR A 204 -33.72 -10.59 -41.48
CA THR A 204 -35.12 -10.43 -41.85
C THR A 204 -35.47 -11.45 -42.93
N SER A 205 -36.72 -11.91 -42.96
CA SER A 205 -37.24 -12.62 -44.13
C SER A 205 -37.69 -11.60 -45.17
N GLN A 206 -37.59 -11.98 -46.45
CA GLN A 206 -38.25 -11.25 -47.52
C GLN A 206 -39.75 -11.60 -47.46
N ALA A 207 -40.63 -10.63 -47.30
CA ALA A 207 -42.03 -10.85 -47.62
C ALA A 207 -42.11 -10.87 -49.16
N GLY A 208 -41.98 -12.09 -49.70
CA GLY A 208 -41.91 -12.33 -51.13
C GLY A 208 -43.11 -11.76 -51.89
N SER A 209 -42.95 -11.62 -53.21
CA SER A 209 -44.03 -11.17 -54.09
C SER A 209 -45.21 -12.14 -54.00
N HIS A 210 -46.39 -11.63 -53.64
CA HIS A 210 -47.62 -12.37 -53.75
C HIS A 210 -48.70 -11.54 -54.47
N SER A 211 -49.63 -12.24 -55.09
CA SER A 211 -50.83 -11.71 -55.72
C SER A 211 -52.02 -12.60 -55.38
N HIS A 212 -53.23 -12.04 -55.48
CA HIS A 212 -54.47 -12.79 -55.28
C HIS A 212 -55.22 -12.90 -56.60
N ASN A 213 -55.89 -14.04 -56.80
CA ASN A 213 -56.78 -14.23 -57.93
C ASN A 213 -58.14 -13.63 -57.57
N MET A 214 -58.67 -12.77 -58.43
CA MET A 214 -60.01 -12.21 -58.27
C MET A 214 -60.92 -12.67 -59.41
N PHE A 215 -62.19 -12.84 -59.08
CA PHE A 215 -63.25 -13.11 -60.06
C PHE A 215 -63.97 -11.81 -60.38
N THR A 216 -63.98 -11.39 -61.64
CA THR A 216 -64.78 -10.24 -62.08
C THR A 216 -65.76 -10.68 -63.15
N ASN A 217 -67.02 -10.24 -63.01
CA ASN A 217 -68.04 -10.44 -64.04
C ASN A 217 -67.78 -9.45 -65.19
N ASP A 218 -67.67 -9.94 -66.42
CA ASP A 218 -67.58 -9.07 -67.60
C ASP A 218 -68.88 -8.25 -67.68
N GLY A 219 -68.75 -6.93 -67.81
CA GLY A 219 -69.82 -5.94 -67.69
C GLY A 219 -70.89 -5.99 -68.78
N GLN A 220 -71.01 -7.11 -69.51
CA GLN A 220 -71.94 -7.26 -70.63
C GLN A 220 -73.33 -7.78 -70.24
N THR A 221 -73.62 -8.05 -68.96
CA THR A 221 -75.00 -8.36 -68.55
C THR A 221 -75.37 -7.71 -67.21
N ASN A 222 -76.53 -7.03 -67.19
CA ASN A 222 -77.17 -6.42 -66.00
C ASN A 222 -77.66 -7.46 -64.97
N ALA A 223 -77.00 -8.62 -64.86
CA ALA A 223 -77.34 -9.69 -63.92
C ALA A 223 -76.24 -9.85 -62.88
N TYR A 224 -76.47 -9.30 -61.69
CA TYR A 224 -75.55 -9.40 -60.55
C TYR A 224 -75.60 -10.81 -59.96
N ARG A 225 -74.69 -11.70 -60.38
CA ARG A 225 -74.42 -12.95 -59.65
C ARG A 225 -72.94 -13.04 -59.28
N VAL A 226 -72.69 -13.12 -57.96
CA VAL A 226 -71.35 -13.18 -57.36
C VAL A 226 -70.93 -14.66 -57.27
N PRO A 227 -69.71 -15.04 -57.70
CA PRO A 227 -69.17 -16.38 -57.48
C PRO A 227 -69.20 -16.77 -55.99
N ASN A 228 -69.47 -18.03 -55.70
CA ASN A 228 -69.45 -18.56 -54.32
C ASN A 228 -68.49 -19.74 -54.19
N SER A 229 -68.34 -20.26 -52.97
CA SER A 229 -67.42 -21.33 -52.59
C SER A 229 -67.49 -22.62 -53.42
N GLY A 230 -68.57 -22.85 -54.16
CA GLY A 230 -68.76 -24.02 -55.03
C GLY A 230 -68.51 -23.75 -56.52
N SER A 231 -68.06 -22.55 -56.89
CA SER A 231 -67.85 -22.17 -58.30
C SER A 231 -66.50 -22.70 -58.81
N THR A 232 -66.50 -23.40 -59.94
CA THR A 232 -65.27 -23.95 -60.56
C THR A 232 -65.06 -23.41 -61.98
N ILE A 233 -63.80 -23.29 -62.39
CA ILE A 233 -63.41 -22.88 -63.73
C ILE A 233 -63.37 -24.11 -64.63
N VAL A 234 -64.05 -24.05 -65.76
CA VAL A 234 -63.93 -25.06 -66.82
C VAL A 234 -63.42 -24.42 -68.12
N PRO A 235 -62.52 -25.09 -68.86
CA PRO A 235 -62.05 -24.61 -70.15
C PRO A 235 -63.20 -24.59 -71.17
N PHE A 236 -63.35 -23.49 -71.90
CA PHE A 236 -64.37 -23.33 -72.92
C PHE A 236 -63.82 -23.81 -74.27
N PHE A 237 -64.28 -24.95 -74.77
CA PHE A 237 -63.94 -25.41 -76.13
C PHE A 237 -65.04 -25.01 -77.10
N ARG A 238 -64.89 -23.84 -77.72
CA ARG A 238 -65.71 -23.47 -78.89
C ARG A 238 -65.04 -24.02 -80.14
N ASP A 239 -65.82 -24.57 -81.06
CA ASP A 239 -65.27 -25.19 -82.27
C ASP A 239 -64.28 -24.22 -82.98
N GLY A 240 -63.11 -24.75 -83.29
CA GLY A 240 -62.21 -24.17 -84.30
C GLY A 240 -61.48 -22.86 -83.99
N SER A 241 -61.66 -22.20 -82.84
CA SER A 241 -60.91 -20.97 -82.51
C SER A 241 -60.23 -21.06 -81.15
N ASN A 242 -58.89 -21.02 -81.18
CA ASN A 242 -58.01 -20.93 -80.00
C ASN A 242 -58.27 -19.62 -79.24
N ALA A 243 -59.30 -19.61 -78.39
CA ALA A 243 -59.45 -18.62 -77.35
C ALA A 243 -59.27 -19.33 -76.01
N ASN A 244 -58.25 -18.94 -75.24
CA ASN A 244 -58.04 -19.33 -73.85
C ASN A 244 -59.14 -18.71 -72.95
N GLY A 245 -60.41 -19.03 -73.25
CA GLY A 245 -61.59 -18.59 -72.53
C GLY A 245 -61.94 -19.59 -71.44
N TYR A 246 -62.13 -19.09 -70.23
CA TYR A 246 -62.58 -19.87 -69.09
C TYR A 246 -64.03 -19.46 -68.77
N SER A 247 -64.90 -20.42 -68.44
CA SER A 247 -66.28 -20.13 -68.03
C SER A 247 -66.51 -20.55 -66.58
N LEU A 248 -67.38 -19.81 -65.88
CA LEU A 248 -67.78 -20.12 -64.51
C LEU A 248 -68.95 -21.13 -64.56
N SER A 249 -68.70 -22.38 -64.20
CA SER A 249 -69.74 -23.42 -64.22
C SER A 249 -70.57 -23.38 -62.94
N ALA A 250 -71.33 -22.30 -62.76
CA ALA A 250 -72.35 -22.20 -61.72
C ALA A 250 -73.41 -21.14 -62.07
N SER A 251 -74.27 -21.42 -63.06
CA SER A 251 -75.67 -20.92 -63.18
C SER A 251 -76.08 -20.81 -64.66
N VAL A 252 -76.72 -21.86 -65.19
CA VAL A 252 -77.72 -21.97 -66.30
C VAL A 252 -77.62 -21.13 -67.59
N ASN A 253 -76.65 -20.26 -67.77
CA ASN A 253 -76.33 -19.59 -69.02
C ASN A 253 -74.81 -19.47 -69.10
N ASN A 254 -74.23 -19.85 -70.24
CA ASN A 254 -72.79 -19.75 -70.51
C ASN A 254 -72.34 -18.28 -70.43
N LEU A 255 -72.05 -17.80 -69.22
CA LEU A 255 -71.50 -16.48 -68.95
C LEU A 255 -69.98 -16.58 -69.05
N ASN A 256 -69.39 -15.65 -69.81
CA ASN A 256 -67.94 -15.49 -69.88
C ASN A 256 -67.46 -14.88 -68.56
N ALA A 257 -66.56 -15.58 -67.85
CA ALA A 257 -65.93 -15.05 -66.66
C ALA A 257 -64.49 -14.69 -67.00
N THR A 258 -64.06 -13.48 -66.65
CA THR A 258 -62.66 -13.07 -66.81
C THR A 258 -61.95 -13.28 -65.48
N VAL A 259 -60.86 -14.05 -65.50
CA VAL A 259 -59.97 -14.19 -64.35
C VAL A 259 -59.06 -12.96 -64.31
N GLY A 260 -59.15 -12.16 -63.25
CA GLY A 260 -58.24 -11.04 -62.99
C GLY A 260 -57.22 -11.40 -61.90
N MET A 261 -55.99 -10.92 -62.00
CA MET A 261 -55.04 -10.95 -60.88
C MET A 261 -54.95 -9.56 -60.26
N THR A 262 -54.90 -9.47 -58.92
CA THR A 262 -54.50 -8.21 -58.27
C THR A 262 -53.07 -7.84 -58.70
N SER A 263 -52.76 -6.55 -58.73
CA SER A 263 -51.37 -6.10 -58.92
C SER A 263 -50.48 -6.70 -57.82
N SER A 264 -49.33 -7.25 -58.19
CA SER A 264 -48.31 -7.66 -57.21
C SER A 264 -47.78 -6.42 -56.50
N SER A 265 -47.75 -6.43 -55.17
CA SER A 265 -47.08 -5.37 -54.39
C SER A 265 -45.55 -5.45 -54.45
N GLY A 266 -45.00 -6.25 -55.36
CA GLY A 266 -43.57 -6.39 -55.58
C GLY A 266 -42.82 -7.00 -54.40
N SER A 267 -41.52 -7.20 -54.58
CA SER A 267 -40.64 -7.54 -53.47
C SER A 267 -40.37 -6.29 -52.64
N HIS A 268 -40.54 -6.37 -51.32
CA HIS A 268 -40.14 -5.30 -50.41
C HIS A 268 -39.09 -5.79 -49.40
N SER A 269 -38.40 -4.85 -48.78
CA SER A 269 -37.36 -5.11 -47.80
C SER A 269 -37.82 -4.77 -46.39
N HIS A 270 -37.25 -5.47 -45.42
CA HIS A 270 -37.26 -5.09 -44.01
C HIS A 270 -35.87 -4.61 -43.63
N ASN A 271 -35.78 -3.46 -42.95
CA ASN A 271 -34.53 -2.95 -42.40
C ASN A 271 -34.25 -3.59 -41.03
N ILE A 272 -32.98 -3.89 -40.74
CA ILE A 272 -32.50 -4.13 -39.37
C ILE A 272 -31.46 -3.08 -39.07
N GLU A 273 -31.74 -2.32 -38.01
CA GLU A 273 -30.79 -1.43 -37.38
C GLU A 273 -30.33 -2.12 -36.09
N ILE A 274 -29.01 -2.27 -35.93
CA ILE A 274 -28.41 -2.78 -34.69
C ILE A 274 -27.71 -1.57 -34.08
N ASP A 275 -28.28 -1.08 -32.98
CA ASP A 275 -27.76 0.10 -32.30
C ASP A 275 -26.35 -0.17 -31.74
N GLU A 276 -25.56 0.89 -31.66
CA GLU A 276 -24.31 0.88 -30.91
C GLU A 276 -24.63 0.79 -29.41
N ILE A 277 -24.05 -0.22 -28.74
CA ILE A 277 -24.17 -0.38 -27.29
C ILE A 277 -22.81 -0.17 -26.65
N GLY A 278 -22.75 0.79 -25.73
CA GLY A 278 -21.55 1.12 -24.96
C GLY A 278 -21.44 2.62 -24.73
N GLY A 279 -20.93 3.02 -23.55
CA GLY A 279 -20.76 4.43 -23.20
C GLY A 279 -19.36 4.98 -23.49
N SER A 280 -18.41 4.11 -23.87
CA SER A 280 -16.98 4.44 -24.05
C SER A 280 -16.38 5.23 -22.88
N GLN A 281 -16.90 5.00 -21.67
CA GLN A 281 -16.46 5.69 -20.46
C GLN A 281 -15.20 5.04 -19.91
N ALA A 282 -14.33 5.84 -19.32
CA ALA A 282 -13.17 5.33 -18.60
C ALA A 282 -13.63 4.58 -17.34
N HIS A 283 -12.85 3.58 -16.93
CA HIS A 283 -13.05 2.90 -15.65
C HIS A 283 -11.91 3.19 -14.69
N GLU A 284 -12.22 3.14 -13.39
CA GLU A 284 -11.24 3.24 -12.31
C GLU A 284 -10.22 2.08 -12.43
N ASN A 285 -8.94 2.42 -12.35
CA ASN A 285 -7.82 1.47 -12.51
C ASN A 285 -7.01 1.30 -11.21
N ARG A 286 -7.39 1.98 -10.12
CA ARG A 286 -6.72 1.83 -8.82
C ARG A 286 -7.38 0.73 -8.00
N PRO A 287 -6.58 -0.09 -7.30
CA PRO A 287 -7.07 -0.91 -6.19
C PRO A 287 -7.67 -0.03 -5.08
N PRO A 288 -8.45 -0.61 -4.14
CA PRO A 288 -8.85 0.09 -2.92
C PRO A 288 -7.64 0.70 -2.22
N PHE A 289 -7.72 1.98 -1.86
CA PHE A 289 -6.59 2.73 -1.30
C PHE A 289 -6.99 3.53 -0.07
N TYR A 290 -6.00 3.75 0.80
CA TYR A 290 -6.10 4.63 1.97
C TYR A 290 -5.02 5.70 1.86
N VAL A 291 -5.36 6.95 2.13
CA VAL A 291 -4.44 8.07 1.94
C VAL A 291 -3.62 8.32 3.20
N LEU A 292 -2.31 8.25 3.07
CA LEU A 292 -1.32 8.70 4.05
C LEU A 292 -0.43 9.75 3.40
N ALA A 293 0.07 10.69 4.19
CA ALA A 293 1.04 11.66 3.72
C ALA A 293 2.43 11.01 3.61
N LYS A 294 3.19 11.37 2.58
CA LYS A 294 4.60 11.00 2.46
C LYS A 294 5.46 12.13 3.04
N ILE A 295 6.26 11.84 4.06
CA ILE A 295 7.16 12.82 4.69
C ILE A 295 8.61 12.34 4.68
N MET A 296 9.55 13.28 4.71
CA MET A 296 10.99 13.02 4.68
C MET A 296 11.72 13.90 5.69
N TYR A 297 12.69 13.34 6.42
CA TYR A 297 13.53 14.10 7.34
C TYR A 297 14.57 14.93 6.57
N LYS A 298 14.64 16.22 6.85
CA LYS A 298 15.52 17.21 6.22
C LYS A 298 16.44 17.96 7.18
N GLY A 299 16.25 17.78 8.49
CA GLY A 299 17.02 18.48 9.52
C GLY A 299 16.27 19.65 10.11
#